data_AF-A0AAD5E5B6-F1
#
_entry.id   AF-A0AAD5E5B6-F1
#
_cell.length_a   1.000
_cell.length_b   1.000
_cell.length_c   1.000
_cell.angle_alpha   90.00
_cell.angle_beta   90.00
_cell.angle_gamma   90.00
#
_symmetry.space_group_name_H-M   'P 1'
#
loop_
_entity.id
_entity.type
_entity.pdbx_description
1 polymer ?
#
loop_
_entity_poly.entity_id
_entity_poly.type
_entity_poly.pdbx_seq_one_letter_code
_entity_poly.pdbx_strand_id
1 'polypeptide(L)'
;MTSNNEKFPVTNKQAARIVQGLHTEVLVSGFKDKIFVVVTQYGRIGSLINTTFDIPPNLARSPSTVPTTSKFLMNSAATELSDLYLLYAASVSRAIATSNPRESRPVVLGIALKDTGDIQKRKELYENIMEMIRDTIA
;
A
#
# COMPACT_ATOMS: atom_id res chain seq x y z
N MET A 1 17.73 -24.10 -28.93
CA MET A 1 17.02 -22.85 -28.62
C MET A 1 17.33 -22.51 -27.17
N THR A 2 18.25 -21.57 -26.95
CA THR A 2 18.68 -21.14 -25.61
C THR A 2 17.57 -20.28 -25.02
N SER A 3 16.87 -20.80 -23.99
CA SER A 3 15.90 -20.01 -23.22
C SER A 3 16.64 -18.87 -22.52
N ASN A 4 16.49 -17.65 -23.05
CA ASN A 4 17.01 -16.44 -22.42
C ASN A 4 16.30 -16.30 -21.07
N ASN A 5 17.03 -16.54 -19.98
CA ASN A 5 16.54 -16.33 -18.62
C ASN A 5 16.60 -14.82 -18.30
N GLU A 6 15.81 -14.02 -19.03
CA GLU A 6 15.73 -12.59 -18.83
C GLU A 6 15.02 -12.32 -17.51
N LYS A 7 15.80 -11.91 -16.51
CA LYS A 7 15.28 -11.47 -15.22
C LYS A 7 14.37 -10.26 -15.46
N PHE A 8 13.11 -10.36 -15.04
CA PHE A 8 12.15 -9.27 -15.18
C PHE A 8 12.73 -7.97 -14.56
N PRO A 9 12.62 -6.82 -15.26
CA PRO A 9 13.35 -5.60 -14.88
C PRO A 9 12.83 -4.94 -13.60
N VAL A 10 11.69 -5.40 -13.06
CA VAL A 10 11.08 -4.87 -11.84
C VAL A 10 11.12 -5.93 -10.75
N THR A 11 11.64 -5.57 -9.58
CA THR A 11 11.57 -6.45 -8.41
C THR A 11 10.17 -6.39 -7.82
N ASN A 12 9.50 -7.54 -7.81
CA ASN A 12 8.22 -7.74 -7.13
C ASN A 12 8.48 -8.43 -5.79
N LYS A 13 7.97 -7.85 -4.70
CA LYS A 13 7.89 -8.49 -3.39
C LYS A 13 6.43 -8.78 -3.09
N GLN A 14 6.14 -9.97 -2.57
CA GLN A 14 4.77 -10.37 -2.27
C GLN A 14 4.68 -11.13 -0.95
N ALA A 15 3.57 -10.95 -0.26
CA ALA A 15 3.22 -11.70 0.94
C ALA A 15 1.73 -12.07 0.91
N ALA A 16 1.39 -13.23 1.45
CA ALA A 16 0.00 -13.67 1.59
C ALA A 16 -0.24 -14.25 2.98
N ARG A 17 -1.38 -13.92 3.57
CA ARG A 17 -1.80 -14.41 4.90
C ARG A 17 -3.32 -14.48 4.98
N ILE A 18 -3.83 -15.35 5.84
CA ILE A 18 -5.23 -15.32 6.26
C ILE A 18 -5.42 -14.19 7.28
N VAL A 19 -6.24 -13.20 6.96
CA VAL A 19 -6.64 -12.11 7.86
C VAL A 19 -8.15 -12.17 8.05
N GLN A 20 -8.62 -12.34 9.28
CA GLN A 20 -10.05 -12.49 9.59
C GLN A 20 -10.77 -13.58 8.79
N GLY A 21 -10.06 -14.69 8.52
CA GLY A 21 -10.60 -15.82 7.74
C GLY A 21 -10.61 -15.60 6.23
N LEU A 22 -10.06 -14.48 5.72
CA LEU A 22 -9.96 -14.18 4.29
C LEU A 22 -8.49 -14.22 3.84
N HIS A 23 -8.24 -14.89 2.71
CA HIS A 23 -6.95 -14.83 2.04
C HIS A 23 -6.66 -13.39 1.60
N THR A 24 -5.61 -12.81 2.14
CA THR A 24 -5.19 -11.43 1.88
C THR A 24 -3.81 -11.46 1.26
N GLU A 25 -3.64 -10.72 0.17
CA GLU A 25 -2.38 -10.64 -0.58
C GLU A 25 -1.89 -9.19 -0.61
N VAL A 26 -0.59 -9.04 -0.39
CA VAL A 26 0.14 -7.78 -0.54
C VAL A 26 1.19 -7.99 -1.64
N LEU A 27 1.20 -7.10 -2.62
CA LEU A 27 2.20 -7.03 -3.68
C LEU A 27 2.81 -5.63 -3.68
N VAL A 28 4.14 -5.57 -3.74
CA VAL A 28 4.91 -4.32 -3.86
C VAL A 28 5.84 -4.41 -5.07
N SER A 29 5.73 -3.44 -5.97
CA SER A 29 6.54 -3.33 -7.18
C SER A 29 7.15 -1.92 -7.28
N GLY A 30 8.47 -1.84 -7.33
CA GLY A 30 9.18 -0.57 -7.42
C GLY A 30 9.50 -0.17 -8.87
N PHE A 31 8.81 0.84 -9.40
CA PHE A 31 9.11 1.44 -10.71
C PHE A 31 9.97 2.69 -10.57
N LYS A 32 10.60 3.15 -11.66
CA LYS A 32 11.47 4.33 -11.62
C LYS A 32 10.79 5.57 -11.04
N ASP A 33 9.50 5.77 -11.35
CA ASP A 33 8.75 6.99 -11.02
C ASP A 33 7.73 6.83 -9.89
N LYS A 34 7.42 5.59 -9.48
CA LYS A 34 6.41 5.28 -8.46
C LYS A 34 6.61 3.91 -7.82
N ILE A 35 6.03 3.72 -6.65
CA ILE A 35 5.89 2.40 -6.03
C ILE A 35 4.44 1.97 -6.18
N PHE A 36 4.24 0.80 -6.76
CA PHE A 36 2.90 0.20 -6.89
C PHE A 36 2.69 -0.79 -5.77
N VAL A 37 1.64 -0.60 -4.99
CA VAL A 37 1.25 -1.48 -3.89
C VAL A 37 -0.16 -1.98 -4.14
N VAL A 38 -0.39 -3.27 -4.03
CA VAL A 38 -1.73 -3.87 -4.09
C VAL A 38 -2.00 -4.61 -2.79
N VAL A 39 -3.15 -4.34 -2.20
CA VAL A 39 -3.68 -5.06 -1.04
C VAL A 39 -5.07 -5.58 -1.40
N THR A 40 -5.22 -6.90 -1.52
CA THR A 40 -6.48 -7.49 -2.01
C THR A 40 -6.89 -8.73 -1.24
N GLN A 41 -8.20 -8.87 -1.03
CA GLN A 41 -8.84 -10.08 -0.50
C GLN A 41 -9.69 -10.81 -1.55
N TYR A 42 -9.86 -10.22 -2.73
CA TYR A 42 -10.79 -10.70 -3.75
C TYR A 42 -10.11 -11.04 -5.08
N GLY A 43 -8.77 -10.97 -5.15
CA GLY A 43 -8.04 -11.04 -6.42
C GLY A 43 -8.36 -9.88 -7.36
N ARG A 44 -8.85 -8.75 -6.83
CA ARG A 44 -9.22 -7.53 -7.58
C ARG A 44 -8.42 -6.33 -7.06
N ILE A 45 -8.18 -5.34 -7.91
CA ILE A 45 -7.50 -4.09 -7.52
C ILE A 45 -8.40 -3.21 -6.64
N GLY A 46 -9.72 -3.23 -6.85
CA GLY A 46 -10.67 -2.42 -6.09
C GLY A 46 -10.53 -0.93 -6.37
N SER A 47 -10.32 -0.13 -5.33
CA SER A 47 -10.06 1.31 -5.43
C SER A 47 -8.59 1.56 -5.71
N LEU A 48 -8.29 2.56 -6.54
CA LEU A 48 -6.92 2.97 -6.84
C LEU A 48 -6.68 4.38 -6.30
N ILE A 49 -5.63 4.55 -5.51
CA ILE A 49 -5.30 5.81 -4.82
C ILE A 49 -3.84 6.15 -5.11
N ASN A 50 -3.60 7.38 -5.54
CA ASN A 50 -2.26 7.93 -5.67
C ASN A 50 -1.95 8.84 -4.48
N THR A 51 -0.83 8.57 -3.81
CA THR A 51 -0.36 9.32 -2.65
C THR A 51 1.02 9.90 -2.92
N THR A 52 1.16 11.20 -2.69
CA THR A 52 2.42 11.93 -2.82
C THR A 52 2.83 12.49 -1.47
N PHE A 53 4.14 12.61 -1.23
CA PHE A 53 4.65 13.35 -0.08
C PHE A 53 4.63 14.85 -0.40
N ASP A 54 4.10 15.66 0.52
CA ASP A 54 4.08 17.12 0.33
C ASP A 54 5.47 17.73 0.58
N ILE A 55 6.28 17.03 1.39
CA ILE A 55 7.67 17.36 1.70
C ILE A 55 8.49 16.08 1.55
N PRO A 56 9.68 16.10 0.93
CA PRO A 56 10.56 14.95 0.88
C PRO A 56 10.81 14.33 2.27
N PRO A 57 10.66 13.00 2.46
CA PRO A 57 10.76 12.38 3.79
C PRO A 57 12.11 12.59 4.49
N ASN A 58 13.20 12.73 3.74
CA ASN A 58 14.54 13.03 4.25
C ASN A 58 14.67 14.44 4.85
N LEU A 59 13.78 15.36 4.52
CA LEU A 59 13.74 16.73 5.06
C LEU A 59 12.77 16.85 6.25
N ALA A 60 11.96 15.83 6.49
CA ALA A 60 11.02 15.85 7.61
C ALA A 60 11.74 15.52 8.92
N ARG A 61 11.28 16.15 10.02
CA ARG A 61 11.78 15.90 11.38
C ARG A 61 11.56 14.44 11.81
N SER A 62 10.52 13.79 11.29
CA SER A 62 10.28 12.36 11.46
C SER A 62 9.67 11.77 10.17
N PRO A 63 10.27 10.73 9.56
CA PRO A 63 9.74 10.07 8.36
C PRO A 63 8.35 9.45 8.57
N SER A 64 7.98 9.13 9.81
CA SER A 64 6.69 8.52 10.16
C SER A 64 5.52 9.51 10.19
N THR A 65 5.79 10.81 10.18
CA THR A 65 4.76 11.88 10.29
C THR A 65 4.78 12.82 9.10
N VAL A 66 5.35 12.40 7.97
CA VAL A 66 5.41 13.23 6.75
C VAL A 66 3.98 13.49 6.25
N PRO A 67 3.64 14.77 5.95
CA PRO A 67 2.36 15.10 5.34
C PRO A 67 2.28 14.52 3.92
N THR A 68 1.12 13.96 3.60
CA THR A 68 0.87 13.26 2.34
C THR A 68 -0.46 13.69 1.76
N THR A 69 -0.49 13.93 0.45
CA THR A 69 -1.71 14.18 -0.31
C THR A 69 -2.13 12.92 -1.05
N SER A 70 -3.36 12.44 -0.82
CA SER A 70 -3.92 11.24 -1.44
C SER A 70 -5.11 11.58 -2.34
N LYS A 71 -5.16 11.00 -3.54
CA LYS A 71 -6.24 11.20 -4.52
C LYS A 71 -6.71 9.86 -5.10
N PHE A 72 -8.01 9.63 -5.12
CA PHE A 72 -8.60 8.51 -5.86
C PHE A 72 -8.40 8.69 -7.37
N LEU A 73 -7.84 7.67 -8.00
CA LEU A 73 -7.71 7.56 -9.45
C LEU A 73 -8.86 6.73 -10.06
N MET A 74 -9.35 5.74 -9.32
CA MET A 74 -10.41 4.84 -9.78
C MET A 74 -11.26 4.40 -8.60
N ASN A 75 -12.59 4.38 -8.81
CA ASN A 75 -13.61 3.91 -7.87
C ASN A 75 -13.46 4.51 -6.46
N SER A 76 -14.10 5.66 -6.20
CA SER A 76 -14.29 6.12 -4.82
C SER A 76 -15.33 5.22 -4.17
N ALA A 77 -14.95 4.48 -3.14
CA ALA A 77 -15.90 3.74 -2.32
C ALA A 77 -16.93 4.70 -1.67
N ALA A 78 -18.00 4.17 -1.08
CA ALA A 78 -18.93 4.97 -0.27
C ALA A 78 -18.17 5.81 0.76
N THR A 79 -18.70 6.98 1.13
CA THR A 79 -17.98 8.05 1.87
C THR A 79 -17.23 7.57 3.11
N GLU A 80 -17.77 6.60 3.86
CA GLU A 80 -17.08 6.08 5.05
C GLU A 80 -15.89 5.15 4.71
N LEU A 81 -15.99 4.39 3.63
CA LEU A 81 -14.91 3.53 3.15
C LEU A 81 -13.84 4.31 2.41
N SER A 82 -14.19 5.45 1.78
CA SER A 82 -13.21 6.29 1.12
C SER A 82 -12.21 6.87 2.10
N ASP A 83 -12.65 7.37 3.27
CA ASP A 83 -11.77 7.95 4.27
C ASP A 83 -10.82 6.90 4.87
N LEU A 84 -11.34 5.70 5.12
CA LEU A 84 -10.53 4.58 5.58
C LEU A 84 -9.44 4.21 4.55
N TYR A 85 -9.78 4.15 3.26
CA TYR A 85 -8.80 3.84 2.21
C TYR A 85 -7.77 4.95 2.01
N LEU A 86 -8.15 6.22 2.19
CA LEU A 86 -7.20 7.34 2.20
C LEU A 86 -6.23 7.24 3.38
N LEU A 87 -6.72 6.81 4.55
CA LEU A 87 -5.87 6.52 5.71
C LEU A 87 -4.88 5.39 5.41
N TYR A 88 -5.33 4.28 4.82
CA TYR A 88 -4.43 3.22 4.37
C TYR A 88 -3.35 3.77 3.43
N ALA A 89 -3.73 4.51 2.40
CA ALA A 89 -2.79 5.05 1.41
C ALA A 89 -1.70 5.96 2.05
N ALA A 90 -2.11 6.84 2.96
CA ALA A 90 -1.18 7.68 3.72
C ALA A 90 -0.24 6.85 4.61
N SER A 91 -0.78 5.86 5.33
CA SER A 91 -0.01 5.00 6.22
C SER A 91 0.97 4.10 5.48
N VAL A 92 0.57 3.51 4.35
CA VAL A 92 1.47 2.73 3.47
C VAL A 92 2.63 3.59 3.01
N SER A 93 2.34 4.82 2.55
CA SER A 93 3.37 5.75 2.08
C SER A 93 4.37 6.10 3.19
N ARG A 94 3.89 6.39 4.39
CA ARG A 94 4.74 6.66 5.56
C ARG A 94 5.56 5.44 6.00
N ALA A 95 4.99 4.23 5.91
CA ALA A 95 5.73 3.00 6.22
C ALA A 95 6.91 2.80 5.26
N ILE A 96 6.70 3.05 3.96
CA ILE A 96 7.75 3.03 2.94
C ILE A 96 8.82 4.09 3.24
N ALA A 97 8.41 5.33 3.53
CA ALA A 97 9.34 6.41 3.88
C ALA A 97 10.15 6.12 5.16
N THR A 98 9.54 5.43 6.14
CA THR A 98 10.23 5.03 7.37
C THR A 98 11.24 3.93 7.12
N SER A 99 10.92 2.96 6.24
CA SER A 99 11.84 1.90 5.83
C SER A 99 13.00 2.43 4.99
N ASN A 100 12.75 3.40 4.10
CA ASN A 100 13.76 4.05 3.28
C ASN A 100 13.52 5.57 3.20
N PRO A 101 14.21 6.39 4.03
CA PRO A 101 14.02 7.85 4.05
C PRO A 101 14.41 8.57 2.75
N ARG A 102 15.15 7.93 1.85
CA ARG A 102 15.48 8.48 0.52
C ARG A 102 14.36 8.26 -0.49
N GLU A 103 13.35 7.49 -0.12
CA GLU A 103 12.20 7.22 -0.97
C GLU A 103 11.23 8.40 -0.96
N SER A 104 11.17 9.11 -2.09
CA SER A 104 10.23 10.22 -2.29
C SER A 104 9.26 9.96 -3.45
N ARG A 105 9.34 8.80 -4.11
CA ARG A 105 8.45 8.45 -5.21
C ARG A 105 7.01 8.36 -4.70
N PRO A 106 6.02 8.81 -5.50
CA PRO A 106 4.62 8.58 -5.22
C PRO A 106 4.29 7.09 -5.05
N VAL A 107 3.31 6.81 -4.19
CA VAL A 107 2.78 5.46 -3.98
C VAL A 107 1.42 5.37 -4.64
N VAL A 108 1.24 4.36 -5.48
CA VAL A 108 -0.06 4.02 -6.06
C VAL A 108 -0.55 2.76 -5.35
N LEU A 109 -1.60 2.91 -4.54
CA LEU A 109 -2.24 1.85 -3.78
C LEU A 109 -3.50 1.35 -4.51
N GLY A 110 -3.51 0.07 -4.88
CA GLY A 110 -4.72 -0.68 -5.17
C GLY A 110 -5.23 -1.36 -3.91
N ILE A 111 -6.48 -1.12 -3.52
CA ILE A 111 -7.07 -1.69 -2.31
C ILE A 111 -8.45 -2.30 -2.56
N ALA A 112 -8.60 -3.57 -2.22
CA ALA A 112 -9.88 -4.29 -2.29
C ALA A 112 -10.05 -5.18 -1.06
N LEU A 113 -10.65 -4.61 0.00
CA LEU A 113 -10.87 -5.28 1.27
C LEU A 113 -12.36 -5.50 1.50
N LYS A 114 -12.70 -6.57 2.22
CA LYS A 114 -14.06 -6.79 2.71
C LYS A 114 -14.33 -5.84 3.87
N ASP A 115 -15.40 -5.06 3.76
CA ASP A 115 -15.89 -4.32 4.92
C ASP A 115 -16.64 -5.25 5.87
N THR A 116 -16.22 -5.26 7.13
CA THR A 116 -16.82 -6.03 8.22
C THR A 116 -17.83 -5.23 9.03
N GLY A 117 -17.95 -3.90 8.79
CA GLY A 117 -18.86 -2.99 9.50
C GLY A 117 -18.51 -2.70 10.96
N ASP A 118 -17.81 -3.61 11.62
CA ASP A 118 -17.37 -3.51 13.02
C ASP A 118 -16.02 -2.77 13.14
N ILE A 119 -15.99 -1.73 13.98
CA ILE A 119 -14.81 -0.88 14.23
C ILE A 119 -13.64 -1.70 14.78
N GLN A 120 -13.90 -2.64 15.69
CA GLN A 120 -12.83 -3.44 16.30
C GLN A 120 -12.16 -4.32 15.24
N LYS A 121 -12.97 -4.96 14.39
CA LYS A 121 -12.48 -5.75 13.25
C LYS A 121 -11.74 -4.88 12.23
N ARG A 122 -12.22 -3.67 11.93
CA ARG A 122 -11.52 -2.74 11.02
C ARG A 122 -10.14 -2.36 11.54
N LYS A 123 -10.00 -2.13 12.85
CA LYS A 123 -8.71 -1.84 13.48
C LYS A 123 -7.75 -3.03 13.41
N GLU A 124 -8.22 -4.22 13.76
CA GLU A 124 -7.41 -5.43 13.65
C GLU A 124 -6.96 -5.70 12.21
N LEU A 125 -7.87 -5.53 11.25
CA LEU A 125 -7.56 -5.64 9.82
C LEU A 125 -6.46 -4.64 9.40
N TYR A 126 -6.58 -3.39 9.86
CA TYR A 126 -5.58 -2.35 9.58
C TYR A 126 -4.20 -2.72 10.11
N GLU A 127 -4.10 -3.13 11.38
CA GLU A 127 -2.81 -3.49 11.97
C GLU A 127 -2.17 -4.68 11.26
N ASN A 128 -2.96 -5.71 10.92
CA ASN A 128 -2.47 -6.86 10.17
C ASN A 128 -1.97 -6.48 8.77
N ILE A 129 -2.70 -5.62 8.05
CA ILE A 129 -2.28 -5.17 6.71
C ILE A 129 -0.99 -4.34 6.81
N MET A 130 -0.89 -3.44 7.79
CA MET A 130 0.30 -2.62 7.97
C MET A 130 1.51 -3.46 8.38
N GLU A 131 1.31 -4.52 9.17
CA GLU A 131 2.36 -5.51 9.45
C GLU A 131 2.79 -6.25 8.18
N MET A 132 1.85 -6.79 7.39
CA MET A 132 2.16 -7.46 6.13
C MET A 132 2.93 -6.56 5.16
N ILE A 133 2.57 -5.27 5.08
CA ILE A 133 3.30 -4.30 4.26
C ILE A 133 4.71 -4.12 4.78
N ARG A 134 4.91 -3.94 6.09
CA ARG A 134 6.25 -3.81 6.70
C ARG A 134 7.13 -5.01 6.41
N ASP A 135 6.59 -6.23 6.56
CA ASP A 135 7.31 -7.47 6.25
C ASP A 135 7.67 -7.57 4.76
N THR A 136 6.80 -7.05 3.88
CA THR A 136 7.03 -7.07 2.44
C THR A 136 8.04 -6.01 1.99
N ILE A 137 8.10 -4.84 2.63
CA ILE A 137 9.03 -3.76 2.22
C ILE A 137 10.41 -3.89 2.84
N ALA A 138 10.54 -4.53 4.02
CA ALA A 138 11.81 -4.86 4.66
C ALA A 138 12.76 -5.61 3.70
#